data_AF-A0A4U9IN38-F1
#
_entry.id   AF-A0A4U9IN38-F1
#
_cell.length_a   1.000
_cell.length_b   1.000
_cell.length_c   1.000
_cell.angle_alpha   90.00
_cell.angle_beta   90.00
_cell.angle_gamma   90.00
#
_symmetry.space_group_name_H-M   'P 1'
#
loop_
_entity.id
_entity.type
_entity.pdbx_description
1 polymer ?
#
loop_
_entity_poly.entity_id
_entity_poly.type
_entity_poly.pdbx_seq_one_letter_code
_entity_poly.pdbx_strand_id
1 'polypeptide(L)'
;MYYLKNTNFWMFGLFFFFYFFIMGAYFPFFPIWLHDINHISKSDTGIIFAAISLFSLLFQPLFGLLSDKLGLRKYLLWIITGMLVMFAPFFIFIFGPLLQYNILVGSIVGGIYLGFCFNAGAPAVEAFIEKVSRRSNFEYGRARMFGCVGWALCASIVGIMFTINNQFVFWLGSGCAFILAVFTLFRQNGCALFCHGCQCGRCQPFGI
;
A
#
# COMPACT_ATOMS: atom_id res chain seq x y z
N MET A 1 30.18 -0.19 6.36
CA MET A 1 28.86 -0.07 5.70
C MET A 1 28.07 1.12 6.24
N TYR A 2 28.11 2.29 5.57
CA TYR A 2 27.42 3.52 6.05
C TYR A 2 25.88 3.41 6.05
N TYR A 3 25.31 2.48 5.28
CA TYR A 3 23.86 2.30 5.11
C TYR A 3 23.17 1.55 6.27
N LEU A 4 23.85 0.59 6.93
CA LEU A 4 23.29 -0.18 8.05
C LEU A 4 23.06 0.68 9.31
N LYS A 5 23.79 1.80 9.43
CA LYS A 5 23.71 2.72 10.57
C LYS A 5 22.69 3.84 10.37
N ASN A 6 22.16 4.00 9.15
CA ASN A 6 21.20 5.05 8.84
C ASN A 6 19.78 4.60 9.20
N THR A 7 19.23 5.15 10.28
CA THR A 7 17.90 4.80 10.78
C THR A 7 16.81 5.04 9.75
N ASN A 8 16.97 6.02 8.85
CA ASN A 8 15.99 6.28 7.79
C ASN A 8 15.93 5.13 6.76
N PHE A 9 17.05 4.49 6.44
CA PHE A 9 17.10 3.36 5.50
C PHE A 9 16.28 2.16 6.03
N TRP A 10 16.50 1.78 7.29
CA TRP A 10 15.74 0.72 7.93
C TRP A 10 14.25 1.04 8.04
N MET A 11 13.89 2.30 8.29
CA MET A 11 12.50 2.73 8.36
C MET A 11 11.77 2.64 7.02
N PHE A 12 12.36 3.16 5.93
CA PHE A 12 11.74 3.05 4.60
C PHE A 12 11.77 1.61 4.07
N GLY A 13 12.80 0.84 4.42
CA GLY A 13 12.85 -0.60 4.14
C GLY A 13 11.74 -1.37 4.84
N LEU A 14 11.49 -1.11 6.13
CA LEU A 14 10.36 -1.69 6.87
C LEU A 14 9.02 -1.21 6.33
N PHE A 15 8.91 0.06 5.92
CA PHE A 15 7.71 0.56 5.28
C PHE A 15 7.38 -0.22 4.00
N PHE A 16 8.38 -0.43 3.14
CA PHE A 16 8.24 -1.26 1.94
C PHE A 16 7.90 -2.71 2.28
N PHE A 17 8.56 -3.28 3.29
CA PHE A 17 8.32 -4.64 3.73
C PHE A 17 6.85 -4.88 4.05
N PHE A 18 6.26 -4.06 4.92
CA PHE A 18 4.87 -4.23 5.30
C PHE A 18 3.88 -3.81 4.21
N TYR A 19 4.20 -2.80 3.39
CA TYR A 19 3.36 -2.42 2.25
C TYR A 19 3.23 -3.59 1.25
N PHE A 20 4.36 -4.19 0.86
CA PHE A 20 4.38 -5.35 -0.03
C PHE A 20 3.85 -6.62 0.65
N PHE A 21 3.94 -6.73 1.97
CA PHE A 21 3.29 -7.79 2.73
C PHE A 21 1.77 -7.74 2.50
N ILE A 22 1.13 -6.58 2.69
CA ILE A 22 -0.32 -6.44 2.51
C ILE A 22 -0.72 -6.64 1.04
N MET A 23 0.07 -6.09 0.10
CA MET A 23 -0.17 -6.30 -1.32
C MET A 23 -0.04 -7.78 -1.72
N GLY A 24 0.89 -8.52 -1.10
CA GLY A 24 1.09 -9.96 -1.29
C GLY A 24 -0.01 -10.82 -0.68
N ALA A 25 -0.71 -10.35 0.36
CA ALA A 25 -1.94 -10.99 0.83
C ALA A 25 -3.09 -10.78 -0.15
N TYR A 26 -3.21 -9.57 -0.71
CA TYR A 26 -4.32 -9.21 -1.60
C TYR A 26 -4.20 -9.86 -2.99
N PHE A 27 -3.13 -9.60 -3.73
CA PHE A 27 -3.08 -9.85 -5.17
C PHE A 27 -3.27 -11.34 -5.58
N PRO A 28 -2.57 -12.31 -4.96
CA PRO A 28 -2.73 -13.72 -5.33
C PRO A 28 -3.97 -14.38 -4.73
N PHE A 29 -4.45 -13.92 -3.56
CA PHE A 29 -5.60 -14.53 -2.89
C PHE A 29 -6.92 -13.92 -3.27
N PHE A 30 -6.95 -12.72 -3.87
CA PHE A 30 -8.20 -12.05 -4.24
C PHE A 30 -9.11 -12.91 -5.16
N PRO A 31 -8.61 -13.55 -6.24
CA PRO A 31 -9.42 -14.46 -7.05
C PRO A 31 -9.94 -15.67 -6.26
N ILE A 32 -9.08 -16.25 -5.41
CA ILE A 32 -9.40 -17.45 -4.62
C ILE A 32 -10.48 -17.09 -3.58
N TRP A 33 -10.37 -15.93 -2.95
CA TRP A 33 -11.32 -15.41 -1.99
C TRP A 33 -12.71 -15.18 -2.60
N LEU A 34 -12.76 -14.64 -3.83
CA LEU A 34 -14.03 -14.43 -4.55
C LEU A 34 -14.72 -15.74 -4.89
N HIS A 35 -13.96 -16.74 -5.32
CA HIS A 35 -14.49 -18.03 -5.77
C HIS A 35 -14.91 -18.92 -4.59
N ASP A 36 -14.04 -19.09 -3.59
CA ASP A 36 -14.24 -20.10 -2.55
C ASP A 36 -15.17 -19.64 -1.43
N ILE A 37 -15.27 -18.33 -1.18
CA ILE A 37 -16.04 -17.80 -0.04
C ILE A 37 -17.35 -17.15 -0.46
N ASN A 38 -17.34 -16.43 -1.58
CA ASN A 38 -18.55 -15.78 -2.08
C ASN A 38 -19.26 -16.63 -3.15
N HIS A 39 -18.72 -17.78 -3.53
CA HIS A 39 -19.26 -18.68 -4.57
C HIS A 39 -19.62 -17.93 -5.87
N ILE A 40 -18.83 -16.89 -6.19
CA ILE A 40 -19.09 -15.98 -7.31
C ILE A 40 -18.69 -16.67 -8.62
N SER A 41 -19.51 -16.48 -9.66
CA SER A 41 -19.22 -17.01 -10.99
C SER A 41 -17.96 -16.38 -11.58
N LYS A 42 -17.22 -17.13 -12.40
CA LYS A 42 -16.01 -16.63 -13.09
C LYS A 42 -16.30 -15.39 -13.95
N SER A 43 -17.53 -15.29 -14.50
CA SER A 43 -17.98 -14.12 -15.27
C SER A 43 -17.98 -12.85 -14.42
N ASP A 44 -18.47 -12.95 -13.19
CA ASP A 44 -18.59 -11.82 -12.25
C ASP A 44 -17.23 -11.40 -11.69
N THR A 45 -16.34 -12.35 -11.43
CA THR A 45 -14.94 -12.06 -11.10
C THR A 45 -14.28 -11.23 -12.22
N GLY A 46 -14.57 -11.53 -13.49
CA GLY A 46 -14.12 -10.74 -14.63
C GLY A 46 -14.63 -9.29 -14.58
N ILE A 47 -15.90 -9.08 -14.20
CA ILE A 47 -16.49 -7.74 -14.03
C ILE A 47 -15.79 -6.96 -12.91
N ILE A 48 -15.47 -7.62 -11.79
CA ILE A 48 -14.75 -7.00 -10.67
C ILE A 48 -13.36 -6.55 -11.11
N PHE A 49 -12.60 -7.41 -11.80
CA PHE A 49 -11.28 -7.07 -12.33
C PHE A 49 -11.34 -5.95 -13.38
N ALA A 50 -12.38 -5.93 -14.21
CA ALA A 50 -12.61 -4.85 -15.17
C ALA A 50 -12.87 -3.52 -14.47
N ALA A 51 -13.70 -3.51 -13.41
CA ALA A 51 -13.95 -2.32 -12.61
C ALA A 51 -12.68 -1.81 -11.92
N ILE A 52 -11.90 -2.71 -11.29
CA ILE A 52 -10.60 -2.37 -10.68
C ILE A 52 -9.67 -1.73 -11.73
N SER A 53 -9.60 -2.31 -12.93
CA SER A 53 -8.75 -1.80 -14.01
C SER A 53 -9.20 -0.42 -14.50
N LEU A 54 -10.51 -0.21 -14.64
CA LEU A 54 -11.10 1.08 -15.03
C LEU A 54 -10.74 2.18 -14.03
N PHE A 55 -10.93 1.93 -12.73
CA PHE A 55 -10.59 2.90 -11.70
C PHE A 55 -9.08 3.09 -11.57
N SER A 56 -8.29 2.02 -11.71
CA SER A 56 -6.83 2.11 -11.74
C SER A 56 -6.34 3.04 -12.86
N LEU A 57 -6.91 2.91 -14.06
CA LEU A 57 -6.56 3.74 -15.21
C LEU A 57 -6.83 5.23 -14.94
N LEU A 58 -7.92 5.55 -14.24
CA LEU A 58 -8.27 6.93 -13.88
C LEU A 58 -7.39 7.46 -12.74
N PHE A 59 -7.15 6.65 -11.71
CA PHE A 59 -6.42 7.07 -10.52
C PHE A 59 -4.91 7.15 -10.72
N GLN A 60 -4.29 6.29 -11.54
CA GLN A 60 -2.85 6.35 -11.80
C GLN A 60 -2.35 7.73 -12.26
N PRO A 61 -2.91 8.36 -13.32
CA PRO A 61 -2.48 9.70 -13.73
C PRO A 61 -2.84 10.77 -12.71
N LEU A 62 -4.00 10.67 -12.04
CA LEU A 62 -4.39 11.59 -10.96
C LEU A 62 -3.36 11.56 -9.82
N PHE A 63 -2.94 10.37 -9.39
CA PHE A 63 -1.91 10.19 -8.37
C PHE A 63 -0.54 10.63 -8.84
N GLY A 64 -0.18 10.43 -10.11
CA GLY A 64 1.06 10.94 -10.69
C GLY A 64 1.12 12.47 -10.59
N LEU A 65 0.07 13.15 -11.04
CA LEU A 65 -0.06 14.60 -10.96
C LEU A 65 -0.11 15.11 -9.52
N LEU A 66 -0.82 14.40 -8.63
CA LEU A 66 -0.84 14.72 -7.20
C LEU A 66 0.56 14.57 -6.60
N SER A 67 1.29 13.50 -6.91
CA SER A 67 2.65 13.23 -6.42
C SER A 67 3.65 14.29 -6.86
N ASP A 68 3.47 14.85 -8.06
CA ASP A 68 4.30 15.96 -8.53
C ASP A 68 3.89 17.32 -7.94
N LYS A 69 2.59 17.61 -7.81
CA LYS A 69 2.12 18.86 -7.16
C LYS A 69 2.38 18.89 -5.65
N LEU A 70 2.25 17.77 -4.96
CA LEU A 70 2.48 17.65 -3.52
C LEU A 70 3.98 17.55 -3.18
N GLY A 71 4.83 17.26 -4.16
CA GLY A 71 6.27 17.13 -3.97
C GLY A 71 6.61 16.03 -2.95
N LEU A 72 7.36 16.38 -1.89
CA LEU A 72 7.76 15.46 -0.81
C LEU A 72 6.82 15.45 0.40
N ARG A 73 5.57 15.91 0.24
CA ARG A 73 4.64 16.04 1.37
C ARG A 73 4.15 14.66 1.83
N LYS A 74 4.35 14.39 3.12
CA LYS A 74 4.02 13.13 3.83
C LYS A 74 2.51 12.79 3.86
N TYR A 75 1.64 13.73 3.45
CA TYR A 75 0.19 13.59 3.48
C TYR A 75 -0.32 12.44 2.59
N LEU A 76 0.27 12.22 1.42
CA LEU A 76 -0.17 11.15 0.52
C LEU A 76 0.09 9.76 1.12
N LEU A 77 1.27 9.56 1.71
CA LEU A 77 1.61 8.33 2.43
C LEU A 77 0.63 8.09 3.59
N TRP A 78 0.26 9.16 4.29
CA TRP A 78 -0.67 9.11 5.41
C TRP A 78 -2.07 8.68 5.01
N ILE A 79 -2.59 9.20 3.90
CA ILE A 79 -3.88 8.81 3.35
C ILE A 79 -3.85 7.33 2.93
N ILE A 80 -2.79 6.91 2.24
CA ILE A 80 -2.61 5.52 1.81
C ILE A 80 -2.55 4.59 3.03
N THR A 81 -1.71 4.89 4.02
CA THR A 81 -1.60 4.08 5.25
C THR A 81 -2.90 4.06 6.05
N GLY A 82 -3.61 5.18 6.16
CA GLY A 82 -4.91 5.25 6.82
C GLY A 82 -5.94 4.35 6.16
N MET A 83 -5.98 4.33 4.83
CA MET A 83 -6.85 3.41 4.09
C MET A 83 -6.39 1.95 4.25
N LEU A 84 -5.09 1.66 4.20
CA LEU A 84 -4.55 0.31 4.43
C LEU A 84 -4.92 -0.27 5.82
N VAL A 85 -5.03 0.56 6.87
CA VAL A 85 -5.49 0.10 8.20
C VAL A 85 -6.95 -0.36 8.15
N MET A 86 -7.78 0.28 7.34
CA MET A 86 -9.19 -0.11 7.17
C MET A 86 -9.37 -1.29 6.21
N PHE A 87 -8.29 -1.92 5.73
CA PHE A 87 -8.36 -3.04 4.78
C PHE A 87 -9.14 -4.25 5.32
N ALA A 88 -8.88 -4.71 6.55
CA ALA A 88 -9.62 -5.84 7.13
C ALA A 88 -11.12 -5.56 7.31
N PRO A 89 -11.53 -4.45 7.97
CA PRO A 89 -12.95 -4.19 8.13
C PRO A 89 -13.64 -3.93 6.80
N PHE A 90 -12.96 -3.33 5.82
CA PHE A 90 -13.51 -3.16 4.47
C PHE A 90 -13.79 -4.50 3.78
N PHE A 91 -12.84 -5.45 3.81
CA PHE A 91 -13.05 -6.76 3.16
C PHE A 91 -14.13 -7.61 3.85
N ILE A 92 -14.13 -7.64 5.18
CA ILE A 92 -15.03 -8.51 5.95
C ILE A 92 -16.45 -7.92 6.02
N PHE A 93 -16.60 -6.63 6.34
CA PHE A 93 -17.91 -6.04 6.63
C PHE A 93 -18.55 -5.30 5.45
N ILE A 94 -17.76 -4.80 4.51
CA ILE A 94 -18.29 -4.05 3.35
C ILE A 94 -18.29 -4.95 2.12
N PHE A 95 -17.14 -5.53 1.78
CA PHE A 95 -16.96 -6.22 0.52
C PHE A 95 -17.74 -7.54 0.45
N GLY A 96 -17.64 -8.38 1.49
CA GLY A 96 -18.40 -9.64 1.57
C GLY A 96 -19.93 -9.45 1.40
N PRO A 97 -20.58 -8.64 2.25
CA PRO A 97 -22.03 -8.43 2.17
C PRO A 97 -22.49 -7.73 0.90
N LEU A 98 -21.74 -6.74 0.39
CA LEU A 98 -22.10 -6.05 -0.85
C LEU A 98 -22.05 -6.98 -2.06
N LEU A 99 -21.07 -7.89 -2.13
CA LEU A 99 -20.99 -8.84 -3.23
C LEU A 99 -22.17 -9.82 -3.25
N GLN A 100 -22.65 -10.24 -2.08
CA GLN A 100 -23.81 -11.14 -1.99
C GLN A 100 -25.13 -10.43 -2.31
N TYR A 101 -25.22 -9.12 -2.05
CA TYR A 101 -26.43 -8.34 -2.37
C TYR A 101 -26.47 -7.89 -3.83
N ASN A 102 -25.40 -7.28 -4.34
CA ASN A 102 -25.31 -6.82 -5.72
C ASN A 102 -23.85 -6.74 -6.20
N ILE A 103 -23.50 -7.65 -7.11
CA ILE A 103 -22.17 -7.79 -7.69
C ILE A 103 -21.70 -6.50 -8.38
N LEU A 104 -22.59 -5.76 -9.04
CA LEU A 104 -22.22 -4.56 -9.79
C LEU A 104 -21.78 -3.43 -8.84
N VAL A 105 -22.55 -3.22 -7.77
CA VAL A 105 -22.25 -2.20 -6.76
C VAL A 105 -21.00 -2.58 -5.95
N GLY A 106 -20.89 -3.86 -5.59
CA GLY A 106 -19.68 -4.41 -4.97
C GLY A 106 -18.44 -4.15 -5.83
N SER A 107 -18.52 -4.45 -7.13
CA SER A 107 -17.42 -4.23 -8.08
C SER A 107 -16.98 -2.77 -8.17
N ILE A 108 -17.92 -1.82 -8.13
CA ILE A 108 -17.61 -0.39 -8.16
C ILE A 108 -16.92 0.05 -6.87
N VAL A 109 -17.47 -0.30 -5.72
CA VAL A 109 -16.93 0.09 -4.41
C VAL A 109 -15.54 -0.53 -4.18
N GLY A 110 -15.38 -1.80 -4.52
CA GLY A 110 -14.08 -2.49 -4.48
C GLY A 110 -13.10 -1.94 -5.49
N GLY A 111 -13.56 -1.69 -6.71
CA GLY A 111 -12.74 -1.12 -7.77
C GLY A 111 -12.14 0.22 -7.38
N ILE A 112 -12.93 1.10 -6.78
CA ILE A 112 -12.46 2.39 -6.27
C ILE A 112 -11.43 2.18 -5.16
N TYR A 113 -11.76 1.37 -4.15
CA TYR A 113 -10.90 1.18 -2.99
C TYR A 113 -9.57 0.50 -3.34
N LEU A 114 -9.62 -0.61 -4.09
CA LEU A 114 -8.47 -1.41 -4.48
C LEU A 114 -7.64 -0.73 -5.56
N GLY A 115 -8.32 -0.08 -6.52
CA GLY A 115 -7.68 0.75 -7.53
C GLY A 115 -6.88 1.89 -6.91
N PHE A 116 -7.45 2.56 -5.91
CA PHE A 116 -6.80 3.65 -5.18
C PHE A 116 -5.64 3.16 -4.30
N CYS A 117 -5.87 2.16 -3.44
CA CYS A 117 -4.89 1.76 -2.43
C CYS A 117 -3.71 0.97 -3.00
N PHE A 118 -3.96 0.03 -3.93
CA PHE A 118 -2.91 -0.87 -4.42
C PHE A 118 -2.39 -0.43 -5.78
N ASN A 119 -3.27 -0.27 -6.78
CA ASN A 119 -2.82 0.00 -8.15
C ASN A 119 -2.24 1.40 -8.33
N ALA A 120 -2.89 2.43 -7.76
CA ALA A 120 -2.37 3.80 -7.77
C ALA A 120 -1.46 4.07 -6.56
N GLY A 121 -1.73 3.48 -5.40
CA GLY A 121 -0.93 3.65 -4.19
C GLY A 121 0.47 3.05 -4.29
N ALA A 122 0.66 1.90 -4.93
CA ALA A 122 1.98 1.26 -5.05
C ALA A 122 2.99 2.13 -5.81
N PRO A 123 2.71 2.59 -7.04
CA PRO A 123 3.64 3.46 -7.76
C PRO A 123 3.82 4.82 -7.04
N ALA A 124 2.80 5.32 -6.35
CA ALA A 124 2.92 6.55 -5.56
C ALA A 124 3.88 6.40 -4.37
N VAL A 125 3.79 5.27 -3.64
CA VAL A 125 4.71 4.93 -2.55
C VAL A 125 6.12 4.71 -3.07
N GLU A 126 6.27 3.96 -4.17
CA GLU A 126 7.57 3.70 -4.80
C GLU A 126 8.26 5.01 -5.22
N ALA A 127 7.56 5.88 -5.95
CA ALA A 127 8.07 7.18 -6.38
C ALA A 127 8.44 8.09 -5.19
N PHE A 128 7.64 8.07 -4.12
CA PHE A 128 7.96 8.83 -2.91
C PHE A 128 9.26 8.34 -2.26
N ILE A 129 9.41 7.02 -2.08
CA ILE A 129 10.60 6.45 -1.46
C ILE A 129 11.82 6.66 -2.34
N GLU A 130 11.70 6.60 -3.65
CA GLU A 130 12.78 6.95 -4.57
C GLU A 130 13.24 8.42 -4.39
N LYS A 131 12.29 9.36 -4.33
CA LYS A 131 12.60 10.79 -4.05
C LYS A 131 13.32 10.95 -2.69
N VAL A 132 12.96 10.18 -1.67
CA VAL A 132 13.63 10.20 -0.36
C VAL A 132 15.01 9.52 -0.40
N SER A 133 15.16 8.46 -1.20
CA SER A 133 16.41 7.74 -1.47
C SER A 133 17.50 8.68 -1.95
N ARG A 134 17.16 9.52 -2.93
CA ARG A 134 18.07 10.53 -3.50
C ARG A 134 18.49 11.59 -2.47
N ARG A 135 17.58 12.00 -1.56
CA ARG A 135 17.90 12.96 -0.49
C ARG A 135 18.78 12.38 0.62
N SER A 136 18.60 11.11 0.94
CA SER A 136 19.32 10.44 2.04
C SER A 136 20.54 9.64 1.57
N ASN A 137 20.92 9.74 0.29
CA ASN A 137 22.05 9.02 -0.32
C ASN A 137 22.03 7.50 -0.04
N PHE A 138 20.86 6.87 -0.10
CA PHE A 138 20.75 5.40 -0.10
C PHE A 138 20.32 4.88 -1.47
N GLU A 139 20.68 3.63 -1.76
CA GLU A 139 20.27 2.95 -3.00
C GLU A 139 18.82 2.46 -2.87
N TYR A 140 17.93 2.96 -3.74
CA TYR A 140 16.51 2.58 -3.79
C TYR A 140 16.34 1.07 -3.98
N GLY A 141 17.18 0.44 -4.81
CA GLY A 141 17.12 -0.99 -5.09
C GLY A 141 17.25 -1.86 -3.84
N ARG A 142 18.05 -1.45 -2.85
CA ARG A 142 18.17 -2.19 -1.58
C ARG A 142 16.92 -2.07 -0.73
N ALA A 143 16.30 -0.89 -0.68
CA ALA A 143 15.03 -0.71 0.02
C ALA A 143 13.91 -1.53 -0.63
N ARG A 144 13.90 -1.61 -1.97
CA ARG A 144 12.91 -2.40 -2.71
C ARG A 144 13.05 -3.90 -2.48
N MET A 145 14.28 -4.40 -2.30
CA MET A 145 14.56 -5.81 -1.97
C MET A 145 13.87 -6.23 -0.66
N PHE A 146 13.87 -5.38 0.38
CA PHE A 146 13.12 -5.65 1.61
C PHE A 146 11.60 -5.80 1.35
N GLY A 147 11.05 -5.02 0.42
CA GLY A 147 9.67 -5.17 -0.02
C GLY A 147 9.38 -6.56 -0.63
N CYS A 148 10.26 -7.05 -1.51
CA CYS A 148 10.10 -8.38 -2.10
C CYS A 148 10.14 -9.51 -1.06
N VAL A 149 10.97 -9.37 -0.02
CA VAL A 149 11.00 -10.33 1.10
C VAL A 149 9.66 -10.33 1.85
N GLY A 150 9.08 -9.15 2.08
CA GLY A 150 7.75 -9.03 2.70
C GLY A 150 6.65 -9.69 1.89
N TRP A 151 6.66 -9.51 0.57
CA TRP A 151 5.74 -10.20 -0.34
C TRP A 151 5.87 -11.72 -0.24
N ALA A 152 7.10 -12.24 -0.35
CA ALA A 152 7.37 -13.67 -0.33
C ALA A 152 6.93 -14.31 0.99
N LEU A 153 7.29 -13.69 2.12
CA LEU A 153 6.86 -14.15 3.45
C LEU A 153 5.34 -14.16 3.58
N CYS A 154 4.68 -13.10 3.13
CA CYS A 154 3.23 -13.04 3.19
C CYS A 154 2.59 -14.14 2.35
N ALA A 155 3.00 -14.30 1.09
CA ALA A 155 2.45 -15.32 0.20
C ALA A 155 2.59 -16.74 0.79
N SER A 156 3.73 -17.04 1.43
CA SER A 156 3.95 -18.32 2.11
C SER A 156 3.05 -18.50 3.34
N ILE A 157 2.96 -17.50 4.22
CA ILE A 157 2.13 -17.58 5.44
C ILE A 157 0.65 -17.71 5.08
N VAL A 158 0.19 -16.86 4.15
CA VAL A 158 -1.20 -16.84 3.70
C VAL A 158 -1.54 -18.17 3.00
N GLY A 159 -0.64 -18.74 2.20
CA GLY A 159 -0.87 -20.03 1.54
C GLY A 159 -1.11 -21.18 2.53
N ILE A 160 -0.36 -21.23 3.63
CA ILE A 160 -0.55 -22.25 4.67
C ILE A 160 -1.84 -21.96 5.45
N MET A 161 -2.09 -20.71 5.83
CA MET A 161 -3.23 -20.33 6.66
C MET A 161 -4.58 -20.30 5.91
N PHE A 162 -4.57 -20.22 4.58
CA PHE A 162 -5.79 -20.21 3.77
C PHE A 162 -6.63 -21.46 3.98
N THR A 163 -6.00 -22.61 4.28
CA THR A 163 -6.68 -23.88 4.54
C THR A 163 -7.32 -23.97 5.93
N ILE A 164 -6.88 -23.15 6.89
CA ILE A 164 -7.33 -23.20 8.29
C ILE A 164 -8.41 -22.14 8.54
N ASN A 165 -8.13 -20.88 8.22
CA ASN A 165 -9.08 -19.79 8.39
C ASN A 165 -8.73 -18.61 7.49
N ASN A 166 -9.58 -18.35 6.50
CA ASN A 166 -9.38 -17.26 5.57
C ASN A 166 -9.57 -15.85 6.20
N GLN A 167 -10.38 -15.69 7.25
CA GLN A 167 -10.55 -14.38 7.90
C GLN A 167 -9.29 -13.94 8.64
N PHE A 168 -8.51 -14.89 9.15
CA PHE A 168 -7.27 -14.60 9.90
C PHE A 168 -6.23 -13.86 9.05
N VAL A 169 -6.21 -14.13 7.74
CA VAL A 169 -5.33 -13.47 6.77
C VAL A 169 -5.59 -11.97 6.67
N PHE A 170 -6.86 -11.57 6.66
CA PHE A 170 -7.23 -10.15 6.63
C PHE A 170 -6.85 -9.47 7.94
N TRP A 171 -7.10 -10.13 9.08
CA TRP A 171 -6.69 -9.64 10.39
C TRP A 171 -5.18 -9.49 10.54
N LEU A 172 -4.40 -10.44 10.01
CA LEU A 172 -2.94 -10.38 10.02
C LEU A 172 -2.42 -9.23 9.13
N GLY A 173 -3.00 -9.07 7.93
CA GLY A 173 -2.70 -7.93 7.06
C GLY A 173 -3.02 -6.58 7.71
N SER A 174 -4.18 -6.47 8.38
CA SER A 174 -4.57 -5.26 9.12
C SER A 174 -3.75 -5.04 10.38
N GLY A 175 -3.30 -6.10 11.06
CA GLY A 175 -2.37 -6.01 12.18
C GLY A 175 -1.03 -5.43 11.74
N CYS A 176 -0.49 -5.92 10.62
CA CYS A 176 0.71 -5.36 10.00
C CYS A 176 0.50 -3.90 9.52
N ALA A 177 -0.66 -3.58 8.95
CA ALA A 177 -1.02 -2.22 8.54
C ALA A 177 -1.16 -1.27 9.74
N PHE A 178 -1.71 -1.75 10.86
CA PHE A 178 -1.83 -1.01 12.10
C PHE A 178 -0.46 -0.77 12.73
N ILE A 179 0.43 -1.78 12.74
CA ILE A 179 1.82 -1.63 13.17
C ILE A 179 2.52 -0.56 12.32
N LEU A 180 2.33 -0.59 10.99
CA LEU A 180 2.80 0.45 10.07
C LEU A 180 2.28 1.85 10.43
N ALA A 181 0.96 1.97 10.63
CA ALA A 181 0.31 3.24 10.93
C ALA A 181 0.81 3.81 12.25
N VAL A 182 0.91 2.96 13.28
CA VAL A 182 1.46 3.29 14.59
C VAL A 182 2.93 3.70 14.47
N PHE A 183 3.75 3.01 13.68
CA PHE A 183 5.15 3.39 13.44
C PHE A 183 5.28 4.74 12.73
N THR A 184 4.38 5.02 11.79
CA THR A 184 4.33 6.28 11.03
C THR A 184 3.82 7.44 11.91
N LEU A 185 2.88 7.15 12.82
CA LEU A 185 2.30 8.05 13.83
C LEU A 185 3.28 8.43 14.94
N PHE A 186 3.95 7.46 15.57
CA PHE A 186 4.91 7.72 16.66
C PHE A 186 6.03 8.65 16.23
N ARG A 187 6.41 8.61 14.95
CA ARG A 187 7.42 9.51 14.41
C ARG A 187 6.87 10.86 13.96
N GLN A 188 5.56 11.08 13.92
CA GLN A 188 4.97 12.41 13.76
C GLN A 188 5.23 13.26 15.02
N ASN A 189 5.12 12.66 16.21
CA ASN A 189 5.41 13.32 17.49
C ASN A 189 6.90 13.61 17.70
N GLY A 190 7.79 12.83 17.09
CA GLY A 190 9.23 13.11 17.03
C GLY A 190 9.66 14.02 15.85
N CYS A 191 8.73 14.39 14.96
CA CYS A 191 9.04 15.09 13.71
C CYS A 191 8.14 16.31 13.49
N ALA A 192 7.97 17.12 14.55
CA ALA A 192 7.84 18.58 14.42
C ALA A 192 9.05 19.20 13.67
N LEU A 193 10.11 18.43 13.39
CA LEU A 193 11.32 18.90 12.71
C LEU A 193 11.24 19.05 11.17
N PHE A 194 10.12 18.71 10.52
CA PHE A 194 10.01 18.81 9.05
C PHE A 194 8.84 19.66 8.53
N CYS A 195 8.21 20.45 9.40
CA CYS A 195 7.30 21.51 9.00
C CYS A 195 7.49 22.73 9.90
N HIS A 196 8.58 23.45 9.71
CA HIS A 196 8.53 24.90 9.47
C HIS A 196 9.84 25.28 8.79
N GLY A 197 9.76 26.16 7.79
CA GLY A 197 10.91 26.59 7.04
C GLY A 197 12.03 27.08 7.95
N CYS A 198 13.19 26.44 7.85
CA CYS A 198 14.44 27.15 8.05
C CYS A 198 15.46 26.54 7.09
N GLN A 199 15.95 27.41 6.20
CA GLN A 199 17.16 27.21 5.42
C GLN A 199 18.27 26.67 6.32
N CYS A 200 19.00 25.65 5.87
CA CYS A 200 20.45 25.65 6.06
C CYS A 200 21.11 24.76 5.00
N GLY A 201 21.56 25.40 3.92
CA GLY A 201 22.85 25.03 3.32
C GLY A 201 22.90 24.08 2.13
N ARG A 202 22.08 24.31 1.09
CA ARG A 202 22.55 24.43 -0.32
C ARG A 202 21.35 24.44 -1.28
N CYS A 203 21.10 25.63 -1.83
CA CYS A 203 20.63 25.72 -3.20
C CYS A 203 21.61 24.94 -4.08
N GLN A 204 21.15 23.89 -4.75
CA GLN A 204 21.70 23.54 -6.05
C GLN A 204 20.59 23.71 -7.07
N PRO A 205 20.83 24.48 -8.13
CA PRO A 205 19.81 24.91 -9.05
C PRO A 205 19.29 23.72 -9.84
N PHE A 206 17.97 23.71 -10.05
CA PHE A 206 17.40 23.11 -11.23
C PHE A 206 18.11 23.73 -12.43
N GLY A 207 18.97 22.96 -13.08
CA GLY A 207 19.62 23.30 -14.33
C GLY A 207 19.37 22.17 -15.31
N ILE A 208 18.44 22.44 -16.23
CA ILE A 208 18.25 21.88 -17.58
C ILE A 208 18.25 20.35 -17.70
#